data_AF-A0A4Q1FP10-F1
#
_entry.id   AF-A0A4Q1FP10-F1
#
_cell.length_a   1.000
_cell.length_b   1.000
_cell.length_c   1.000
_cell.angle_alpha   90.00
_cell.angle_beta   90.00
_cell.angle_gamma   90.00
#
_symmetry.space_group_name_H-M   'P 1'
#
loop_
_entity.id
_entity.type
_entity.pdbx_description
1 polymer ?
#
loop_
_entity_poly.entity_id
_entity_poly.type
_entity_poly.pdbx_seq_one_letter_code
_entity_poly.pdbx_strand_id
1 'polypeptide(L)'
;MKSFLKALADMFSKYAPEKDIQNYPLKKYKGRIEINKALEIGNCNVHYSPDYAFETPVELLNIVKEKTLLWIDNQNSLLGISDQKRTLLIPLNKINGIEIQNMLKGRGPAEACLWVYLYEKSFVTLSATPEIYYFDQYADAINKTTGFTVTFSPEFYNA
;
A
#
# COMPACT_ATOMS: atom_id res chain seq x y z
N MET A 1 2.43 27.37 -10.68
CA MET A 1 3.13 26.48 -9.72
C MET A 1 2.48 26.42 -8.32
N LYS A 2 1.95 27.52 -7.74
CA LYS A 2 1.34 27.49 -6.38
C LYS A 2 0.05 26.67 -6.23
N SER A 3 -0.70 26.46 -7.31
CA SER A 3 -1.99 25.74 -7.28
C SER A 3 -1.83 24.22 -7.15
N PHE A 4 -0.77 23.64 -7.71
CA PHE A 4 -0.56 22.19 -7.71
C PHE A 4 -0.06 21.70 -6.34
N LEU A 5 0.86 22.44 -5.73
CA LEU A 5 1.34 22.16 -4.36
C LEU A 5 0.24 22.35 -3.31
N LYS A 6 -0.68 23.29 -3.51
CA LYS A 6 -1.85 23.48 -2.63
C LYS A 6 -2.84 22.33 -2.77
N ALA A 7 -3.07 21.84 -3.99
CA ALA A 7 -3.92 20.67 -4.22
C ALA A 7 -3.34 19.40 -3.58
N LEU A 8 -2.01 19.20 -3.64
CA LEU A 8 -1.33 18.12 -2.93
C LEU A 8 -1.44 18.28 -1.41
N ALA A 9 -1.11 19.45 -0.86
CA ALA A 9 -1.19 19.71 0.58
C ALA A 9 -2.62 19.52 1.14
N ASP A 10 -3.65 19.99 0.44
CA ASP A 10 -5.06 19.80 0.84
C ASP A 10 -5.51 18.33 0.74
N MET A 11 -4.88 17.51 -0.12
CA MET A 11 -5.11 16.07 -0.24
C MET A 11 -4.50 15.30 0.95
N PHE A 12 -3.34 15.72 1.43
CA PHE A 12 -2.61 15.08 2.53
C PHE A 12 -3.03 15.57 3.93
N SER A 13 -3.57 16.80 4.07
CA SER A 13 -3.83 17.39 5.40
C SER A 13 -5.16 16.99 6.05
N LYS A 14 -6.07 16.31 5.34
CA LYS A 14 -7.46 16.10 5.82
C LYS A 14 -7.83 14.67 6.20
N TYR A 15 -6.97 13.68 5.97
CA TYR A 15 -7.31 12.30 6.26
C TYR A 15 -6.49 11.75 7.42
N ALA A 16 -7.10 11.75 8.61
CA ALA A 16 -6.78 10.81 9.67
C ALA A 16 -7.82 9.66 9.57
N PRO A 17 -7.53 8.56 8.85
CA PRO A 17 -8.54 7.56 8.48
C PRO A 17 -8.91 6.60 9.63
N GLU A 18 -8.24 6.69 10.79
CA GLU A 18 -8.40 5.70 11.85
C GLU A 18 -9.82 5.62 12.41
N LYS A 19 -10.61 6.70 12.35
CA LYS A 19 -11.96 6.74 12.94
C LYS A 19 -13.10 6.35 12.00
N ASP A 20 -12.96 6.52 10.70
CA ASP A 20 -14.07 6.29 9.76
C ASP A 20 -14.11 4.86 9.17
N ILE A 21 -13.01 4.09 9.26
CA ILE A 21 -12.91 2.75 8.66
C ILE A 21 -13.32 1.63 9.65
N GLN A 22 -13.51 1.92 10.94
CA GLN A 22 -13.86 0.88 11.92
C GLN A 22 -15.30 0.34 11.79
N ASN A 23 -16.17 0.97 11.00
CA ASN A 23 -17.62 0.70 11.04
C ASN A 23 -18.23 0.04 9.79
N TYR A 24 -17.45 -0.31 8.76
CA TYR A 24 -17.98 -1.03 7.59
C TYR A 24 -17.63 -2.52 7.67
N PRO A 25 -18.61 -3.44 7.52
CA PRO A 25 -18.33 -4.86 7.48
C PRO A 25 -17.44 -5.16 6.26
N LEU A 26 -16.31 -5.82 6.50
CA LEU A 26 -15.44 -6.29 5.44
C LEU A 26 -16.16 -7.38 4.64
N LYS A 27 -16.02 -7.33 3.32
CA LYS A 27 -16.47 -8.36 2.39
C LYS A 27 -15.60 -9.61 2.53
N LYS A 28 -16.15 -10.78 2.23
CA LYS A 28 -15.38 -12.02 2.10
C LYS A 28 -15.01 -12.24 0.65
N TYR A 29 -13.72 -12.43 0.37
CA TYR A 29 -13.28 -12.88 -0.94
C TYR A 29 -13.66 -14.36 -1.11
N LYS A 30 -14.23 -14.73 -2.26
CA LYS A 30 -14.72 -16.10 -2.53
C LYS A 30 -13.82 -16.89 -3.48
N GLY A 31 -12.85 -16.24 -4.12
CA GLY A 31 -11.89 -16.94 -4.96
C GLY A 31 -10.89 -17.72 -4.10
N ARG A 32 -10.41 -18.85 -4.63
CA ARG A 32 -9.28 -19.56 -4.03
C ARG A 32 -8.01 -18.78 -4.33
N ILE A 33 -7.24 -18.43 -3.30
CA ILE A 33 -5.96 -17.76 -3.47
C ILE A 33 -4.84 -18.79 -3.60
N GLU A 34 -3.97 -18.59 -4.57
CA GLU A 34 -2.71 -19.31 -4.71
C GLU A 34 -1.54 -18.32 -4.69
N ILE A 35 -0.80 -18.28 -3.58
CA ILE A 35 0.37 -17.39 -3.48
C ILE A 35 1.52 -18.01 -4.27
N ASN A 36 1.91 -17.35 -5.36
CA ASN A 36 3.10 -17.74 -6.12
C ASN A 36 4.38 -17.13 -5.54
N LYS A 37 4.29 -15.87 -5.10
CA LYS A 37 5.40 -15.10 -4.53
C LYS A 37 4.87 -14.20 -3.42
N ALA A 38 5.64 -14.06 -2.35
CA ALA A 38 5.31 -13.18 -1.24
C ALA A 38 6.56 -12.53 -0.63
N LEU A 39 6.34 -11.37 -0.03
CA LEU A 39 7.31 -10.56 0.67
C LEU A 39 6.68 -10.08 1.98
N GLU A 40 7.30 -10.43 3.10
CA GLU A 40 6.99 -9.77 4.37
C GLU A 40 7.58 -8.36 4.35
N ILE A 41 6.71 -7.37 4.52
CA ILE A 41 7.04 -5.96 4.73
C ILE A 41 6.66 -5.70 6.18
N GLY A 42 7.52 -5.09 6.99
CA GLY A 42 7.28 -4.97 8.44
C GLY A 42 6.09 -4.09 8.84
N ASN A 43 6.21 -3.32 9.91
CA ASN A 43 5.06 -2.58 10.44
C ASN A 43 4.74 -1.35 9.56
N CYS A 44 3.89 -1.56 8.55
CA CYS A 44 3.34 -0.49 7.73
C CYS A 44 1.82 -0.48 7.77
N ASN A 45 1.24 0.70 7.61
CA ASN A 45 -0.20 0.89 7.55
C ASN A 45 -0.64 0.96 6.09
N VAL A 46 -1.77 0.34 5.76
CA VAL A 46 -2.42 0.50 4.46
C VAL A 46 -3.36 1.71 4.53
N HIS A 47 -3.01 2.79 3.82
CA HIS A 47 -3.84 3.98 3.68
C HIS A 47 -4.70 3.89 2.41
N TYR A 48 -6.01 4.10 2.62
CA TYR A 48 -7.08 4.35 1.65
C TYR A 48 -6.94 3.73 0.25
N SER A 49 -7.84 2.79 -0.06
CA SER A 49 -8.86 3.12 -1.06
C SER A 49 -10.20 2.51 -0.64
N PRO A 50 -11.32 3.19 -0.91
CA PRO A 50 -12.66 2.69 -0.61
C PRO A 50 -13.01 1.37 -1.35
N ASP A 51 -12.15 0.91 -2.27
CA ASP A 51 -12.29 -0.37 -2.98
C ASP A 51 -11.63 -1.54 -2.23
N TYR A 52 -11.00 -1.29 -1.08
CA TYR A 52 -10.27 -2.28 -0.29
C TYR A 52 -10.94 -2.59 1.03
N ALA A 53 -11.72 -3.67 1.01
CA ALA A 53 -12.61 -4.02 2.09
C ALA A 53 -12.74 -5.53 2.24
N PHE A 54 -11.67 -6.33 2.10
CA PHE A 54 -11.75 -7.78 2.31
C PHE A 54 -11.22 -8.21 3.68
N GLU A 55 -11.92 -9.15 4.30
CA GLU A 55 -11.34 -9.95 5.39
C GLU A 55 -10.14 -10.72 4.86
N THR A 56 -9.08 -10.84 5.66
CA THR A 56 -7.93 -11.68 5.28
C THR A 56 -8.38 -13.12 5.13
N PRO A 57 -8.22 -13.73 3.93
CA PRO A 57 -8.63 -15.11 3.70
C PRO A 57 -7.87 -16.09 4.60
N VAL A 58 -8.53 -17.15 5.03
CA VAL A 58 -8.00 -18.10 6.02
C VAL A 58 -6.71 -18.75 5.56
N GLU A 59 -6.58 -18.97 4.24
CA GLU A 59 -5.37 -19.51 3.62
C GLU A 59 -4.15 -18.61 3.82
N LEU A 60 -4.36 -17.30 3.98
CA LEU A 60 -3.31 -16.32 4.23
C LEU A 60 -2.95 -16.20 5.70
N LEU A 61 -3.85 -16.50 6.64
CA LEU A 61 -3.63 -16.27 8.08
C LEU A 61 -2.44 -17.06 8.65
N ASN A 62 -2.11 -18.22 8.08
CA ASN A 62 -0.96 -19.00 8.50
C ASN A 62 0.38 -18.44 7.98
N ILE A 63 0.33 -17.56 6.97
CA ILE A 63 1.48 -16.97 6.29
C ILE A 63 1.69 -15.53 6.80
N VAL A 64 0.60 -14.78 6.89
CA VAL A 64 0.55 -13.44 7.47
C VAL A 64 0.67 -13.59 8.99
N LYS A 65 1.90 -13.45 9.50
CA LYS A 65 2.19 -13.43 10.94
C LYS A 65 1.82 -12.06 11.52
N GLU A 66 2.76 -11.42 12.21
CA GLU A 66 2.54 -10.09 12.83
C GLU A 66 2.79 -8.92 11.88
N LYS A 67 3.29 -9.21 10.67
CA LYS A 67 3.74 -8.22 9.69
C LYS A 67 2.84 -8.20 8.46
N THR A 68 2.91 -7.10 7.71
CA THR A 68 2.21 -6.95 6.44
C THR A 68 2.83 -7.84 5.37
N LEU A 69 1.99 -8.53 4.60
CA LEU A 69 2.42 -9.41 3.52
C LEU A 69 2.03 -8.81 2.17
N LEU A 70 3.00 -8.58 1.30
CA LEU A 70 2.80 -8.29 -0.12
C LEU A 70 2.90 -9.58 -0.90
N TRP A 71 1.93 -9.92 -1.74
CA TRP A 71 1.93 -11.19 -2.46
C TRP A 71 1.28 -11.10 -3.84
N ILE A 72 1.58 -12.06 -4.70
CA ILE A 72 0.98 -12.22 -6.04
C ILE A 72 0.25 -13.54 -6.12
N ASP A 73 -0.95 -13.48 -6.69
CA ASP A 73 -1.72 -14.62 -7.16
C ASP A 73 -1.86 -14.52 -8.69
N ASN A 74 -1.06 -15.31 -9.39
CA ASN A 74 -1.05 -15.37 -10.85
C ASN A 74 -2.32 -16.03 -11.40
N GLN A 75 -2.94 -16.94 -10.63
CA GLN A 75 -4.14 -17.66 -11.07
C GLN A 75 -5.31 -16.68 -11.24
N ASN A 76 -5.49 -15.79 -10.26
CA ASN A 76 -6.53 -14.77 -10.29
C ASN A 76 -6.05 -13.42 -10.85
N SER A 77 -4.77 -13.31 -11.20
CA SER A 77 -4.12 -12.07 -11.64
C SER A 77 -4.31 -10.92 -10.64
N LEU A 78 -3.95 -11.16 -9.38
CA LEU A 78 -4.07 -10.22 -8.26
C LEU A 78 -2.72 -9.90 -7.61
N LEU A 79 -2.54 -8.64 -7.24
CA LEU A 79 -1.61 -8.20 -6.19
C LEU A 79 -2.39 -8.12 -4.88
N GLY A 80 -1.90 -8.77 -3.84
CA GLY A 80 -2.46 -8.71 -2.51
C GLY A 80 -1.55 -8.00 -1.52
N ILE A 81 -2.16 -7.22 -0.61
CA ILE A 81 -1.48 -6.69 0.58
C ILE A 81 -2.34 -7.06 1.79
N SER A 82 -1.79 -7.84 2.71
CA SER A 82 -2.55 -8.43 3.81
C SER A 82 -1.92 -8.17 5.16
N ASP A 83 -2.74 -7.81 6.14
CA ASP A 83 -2.45 -7.97 7.57
C ASP A 83 -3.32 -9.09 8.16
N GLN A 84 -3.26 -9.33 9.48
CA GLN A 84 -4.02 -10.40 10.13
C GLN A 84 -5.55 -10.26 10.02
N LYS A 85 -6.06 -9.08 9.69
CA LYS A 85 -7.49 -8.75 9.70
C LYS A 85 -8.00 -8.40 8.30
N ARG A 86 -7.21 -7.70 7.50
CA ARG A 86 -7.61 -7.04 6.26
C ARG A 86 -6.70 -7.42 5.11
N THR A 87 -7.31 -7.58 3.95
CA THR A 87 -6.62 -7.81 2.69
C THR A 87 -7.09 -6.83 1.63
N LEU A 88 -6.09 -6.22 1.00
CA LEU A 88 -6.14 -5.42 -0.20
C LEU A 88 -6.00 -6.36 -1.40
N LEU A 89 -6.88 -6.30 -2.40
CA LEU A 89 -6.79 -7.10 -3.62
C LEU A 89 -6.85 -6.19 -4.84
N ILE A 90 -5.76 -6.10 -5.61
CA ILE A 90 -5.64 -5.26 -6.81
C ILE A 90 -5.51 -6.14 -8.05
N PRO A 91 -6.36 -6.01 -9.08
CA PRO A 91 -6.12 -6.64 -10.37
C PRO A 91 -4.79 -6.18 -10.98
N LEU A 92 -3.93 -7.12 -11.38
CA LEU A 92 -2.61 -6.80 -11.93
C LEU A 92 -2.70 -5.92 -13.19
N ASN A 93 -3.72 -6.14 -14.02
CA ASN A 93 -3.97 -5.34 -15.21
C ASN A 93 -4.42 -3.90 -14.93
N LYS A 94 -4.70 -3.55 -13.66
CA LYS A 94 -5.06 -2.19 -13.24
C LYS A 94 -3.86 -1.41 -12.71
N ILE A 95 -2.72 -2.06 -12.47
CA ILE A 95 -1.51 -1.45 -11.92
C ILE A 95 -0.68 -0.85 -13.06
N ASN A 96 -0.30 0.42 -12.92
CA ASN A 96 0.55 1.15 -13.84
C ASN A 96 2.00 1.25 -13.34
N GLY A 97 2.22 1.17 -12.02
CA GLY A 97 3.56 1.20 -11.46
C GLY A 97 3.56 1.19 -9.93
N ILE A 98 4.74 0.97 -9.38
CA ILE A 98 5.00 1.04 -7.94
C ILE A 98 6.08 2.10 -7.72
N GLU A 99 5.86 3.00 -6.78
CA GLU A 99 6.80 4.09 -6.48
C GLU A 99 7.02 4.23 -4.97
N ILE A 100 8.27 4.45 -4.58
CA ILE A 100 8.65 4.79 -3.21
C ILE A 100 8.81 6.31 -3.13
N GLN A 101 8.23 6.91 -2.11
CA GLN A 101 8.39 8.33 -1.82
C GLN A 101 8.73 8.53 -0.34
N ASN A 102 9.84 9.22 -0.10
CA ASN A 102 10.30 9.57 1.23
C ASN A 102 9.94 11.02 1.56
N MET A 103 9.11 11.21 2.57
CA MET A 103 8.65 12.51 3.04
C MET A 103 9.48 12.92 4.26
N LEU A 104 10.32 13.93 4.07
CA LEU A 104 11.17 14.46 5.13
C LEU A 104 10.33 15.26 6.14
N LYS A 105 10.80 15.31 7.39
CA LYS A 105 10.14 16.10 8.43
C LYS A 105 10.13 17.59 8.06
N GLY A 106 8.93 18.15 7.91
CA GLY A 106 8.70 19.60 7.86
C GLY A 106 7.81 20.03 9.02
N ARG A 107 6.56 20.43 8.75
CA ARG A 107 5.56 20.68 9.80
C ARG A 107 4.82 19.40 10.22
N GLY A 108 4.57 18.50 9.27
CA GLY A 108 4.07 17.15 9.52
C GLY A 108 5.17 16.16 9.96
N PRO A 109 4.80 14.93 10.37
CA PRO A 109 5.76 13.88 10.65
C PRO A 109 6.53 13.48 9.39
N ALA A 110 7.72 12.91 9.58
CA ALA A 110 8.40 12.22 8.49
C ALA A 110 7.69 10.90 8.21
N GLU A 111 7.71 10.45 6.96
CA GLU A 111 6.97 9.26 6.55
C GLU A 111 7.59 8.68 5.27
N ALA A 112 7.68 7.36 5.21
CA ALA A 112 8.00 6.63 4.00
C ALA A 112 6.70 6.06 3.41
N CYS A 113 6.50 6.24 2.12
CA CYS A 113 5.31 5.78 1.39
C CYS A 113 5.69 4.83 0.26
N LEU A 114 4.94 3.74 0.12
CA LEU A 114 4.91 2.88 -1.06
C LEU A 114 3.57 3.10 -1.79
N TRP A 115 3.67 3.65 -2.98
CA TRP A 115 2.54 3.98 -3.84
C TRP A 115 2.34 2.88 -4.88
N VAL A 116 1.12 2.36 -4.99
CA VAL A 116 0.70 1.52 -6.12
C VAL A 116 -0.24 2.35 -6.99
N TYR A 117 0.24 2.79 -8.16
CA TYR A 117 -0.53 3.62 -9.07
C TYR A 117 -1.46 2.78 -9.95
N LEU A 118 -2.72 3.20 -10.05
CA LEU A 118 -3.74 2.56 -10.88
C LEU A 118 -4.06 3.42 -12.12
N TYR A 119 -4.46 2.81 -13.23
CA TYR A 119 -4.72 3.51 -14.52
C TYR A 119 -5.75 4.65 -14.47
N GLU A 120 -6.60 4.73 -13.43
CA GLU A 120 -7.67 5.73 -13.28
C GLU A 120 -7.33 6.84 -12.28
N LYS A 121 -6.02 7.12 -12.06
CA LYS A 121 -5.49 8.12 -11.11
C LYS A 121 -5.82 7.86 -9.63
N SER A 122 -6.32 6.68 -9.31
CA SER A 122 -6.38 6.17 -7.94
C SER A 122 -5.03 5.56 -7.57
N PHE A 123 -4.70 5.57 -6.29
CA PHE A 123 -3.52 4.91 -5.75
C PHE A 123 -3.87 4.14 -4.48
N VAL A 124 -2.99 3.23 -4.12
CA VAL A 124 -2.91 2.68 -2.76
C VAL A 124 -1.61 3.16 -2.14
N THR A 125 -1.66 3.56 -0.88
CA THR A 125 -0.47 3.95 -0.15
C THR A 125 -0.25 2.98 1.00
N LEU A 126 0.92 2.34 1.07
CA LEU A 126 1.44 1.82 2.33
C LEU A 126 2.32 2.88 2.94
N SER A 127 2.22 3.11 4.25
CA SER A 127 3.12 4.04 4.90
C SER A 127 3.70 3.52 6.21
N ALA A 128 4.92 3.96 6.48
CA ALA A 128 5.61 3.75 7.74
C ALA A 128 5.93 5.12 8.32
N THR A 129 5.36 5.40 9.49
CA THR A 129 5.49 6.68 10.20
C THR A 129 5.96 6.40 11.63
N PRO A 130 6.99 7.08 12.16
CA PRO A 130 7.71 8.23 11.59
C PRO A 130 9.00 7.87 10.83
N GLU A 131 9.05 6.72 10.16
CA GLU A 131 10.28 6.20 9.54
C GLU A 131 10.49 6.78 8.13
N ILE A 132 11.72 7.21 7.82
CA ILE A 132 12.13 7.62 6.47
C ILE A 132 12.98 6.52 5.84
N TYR A 133 12.94 6.40 4.51
CA TYR A 133 13.67 5.37 3.74
C TYR A 133 13.28 3.93 4.08
N TYR A 134 12.15 3.74 4.78
CA TYR A 134 11.73 2.42 5.24
C TYR A 134 11.54 1.42 4.10
N PHE A 135 10.96 1.88 2.99
CA PHE A 135 10.66 1.02 1.83
C PHE A 135 11.86 0.82 0.90
N ASP A 136 12.89 1.67 0.98
CA ASP A 136 14.08 1.60 0.13
C ASP A 136 14.75 0.22 0.22
N GLN A 137 14.84 -0.33 1.44
CA GLN A 137 15.43 -1.66 1.69
C GLN A 137 14.66 -2.81 1.02
N TYR A 138 13.39 -2.58 0.65
CA TYR A 138 12.52 -3.57 0.03
C TYR A 138 12.42 -3.41 -1.49
N ALA A 139 12.97 -2.36 -2.09
CA ALA A 139 12.74 -2.02 -3.51
C ALA A 139 13.04 -3.19 -4.47
N ASP A 140 14.21 -3.81 -4.34
CA ASP A 140 14.60 -4.97 -5.15
C ASP A 140 13.70 -6.18 -4.89
N ALA A 141 13.31 -6.41 -3.64
CA ALA A 141 12.48 -7.54 -3.26
C ALA A 141 11.03 -7.37 -3.78
N ILE A 142 10.51 -6.14 -3.75
CA ILE A 142 9.21 -5.79 -4.33
C ILE A 142 9.23 -6.00 -5.83
N ASN A 143 10.28 -5.55 -6.53
CA ASN A 143 10.43 -5.79 -7.97
C ASN A 143 10.46 -7.30 -8.30
N LYS A 144 11.27 -8.08 -7.59
CA LYS A 144 11.39 -9.54 -7.81
C LYS A 144 10.09 -10.30 -7.49
N THR A 145 9.35 -9.84 -6.48
CA THR A 145 8.09 -10.44 -6.03
C THR A 145 6.96 -10.13 -6.99
N THR A 146 6.80 -8.86 -7.36
CA THR A 146 5.64 -8.37 -8.10
C THR A 146 5.84 -8.32 -9.61
N GLY A 147 7.09 -8.27 -10.08
CA GLY A 147 7.43 -8.05 -11.48
C GLY A 147 7.29 -6.60 -11.95
N PHE A 148 6.74 -5.69 -11.13
CA PHE A 148 6.63 -4.28 -11.46
C PHE A 148 7.95 -3.55 -11.19
N THR A 149 8.29 -2.61 -12.08
CA THR A 149 9.39 -1.68 -11.82
C THR A 149 9.05 -0.82 -10.61
N VAL A 150 9.97 -0.73 -9.65
CA VAL A 150 9.86 0.14 -8.48
C VAL A 150 10.66 1.40 -8.77
N THR A 151 9.99 2.56 -8.79
CA THR A 151 10.63 3.87 -8.98
C THR A 151 10.79 4.60 -7.65
N PHE A 152 11.63 5.63 -7.64
CA PHE A 152 11.79 6.53 -6.52
C PHE A 152 11.36 7.93 -6.92
N SER A 153 10.39 8.47 -6.21
CA SER A 153 10.01 9.87 -6.31
C SER A 153 11.05 10.73 -5.56
N PRO A 154 11.30 11.99 -5.99
CA PRO A 154 12.15 12.90 -5.24
C PRO A 154 11.64 13.09 -3.82
N GLU A 155 12.56 13.21 -2.88
CA GLU A 155 12.25 13.60 -1.51
C GLU A 155 11.54 14.96 -1.47
N PHE A 156 10.59 15.09 -0.55
CA PHE A 156 9.98 16.39 -0.27
C PHE A 156 9.68 16.55 1.22
N TYR A 157 9.63 17.80 1.69
CA TYR A 157 9.34 18.11 3.08
C TYR A 157 7.83 18.12 3.33
N ASN A 158 7.39 17.38 4.35
CA ASN A 158 5.99 17.34 4.74
C ASN A 158 5.54 18.71 5.27
N ALA A 159 4.54 19.32 4.62
CA ALA A 159 4.18 20.74 4.79
C ALA A 159 3.28 21.03 6.00
#